data_AF-A0A1G3WZG1-F1
#
_entry.id   AF-A0A1G3WZG1-F1
#
_cell.length_a   1.000
_cell.length_b   1.000
_cell.length_c   1.000
_cell.angle_alpha   90.00
_cell.angle_beta   90.00
_cell.angle_gamma   90.00
#
_symmetry.space_group_name_H-M   'P 1'
#
loop_
_entity.id
_entity.type
_entity.pdbx_description
1 polymer ?
#
loop_
_entity_poly.entity_id
_entity_poly.type
_entity_poly.pdbx_seq_one_letter_code
_entity_poly.pdbx_strand_id
1 'polypeptide(L)'
;MNMRFAQMGLQLLLIISFFFNIMNYHVGDIEIPITGFEAIFKNEYFVIGNIFLVIILLVSVFHLIAEIIAVTKLELYKKLETTLMMFINLQLLTGMLVATFLGTYLELLGILMIGLIVASAYLKHKFKL
;
A
#
# COMPACT_ATOMS: atom_id res chain seq x y z
N MET A 1 -0.13 5.03 -22.41
CA MET A 1 0.16 3.58 -22.25
C MET A 1 1.31 3.35 -21.27
N ASN A 2 2.48 3.95 -21.46
CA ASN A 2 3.65 3.77 -20.59
C ASN A 2 3.40 4.09 -19.10
N MET A 3 2.63 5.14 -18.80
CA MET A 3 2.34 5.51 -17.41
C MET A 3 1.40 4.54 -16.69
N ARG A 4 0.53 3.81 -17.41
CA ARG A 4 -0.30 2.75 -16.80
C ARG A 4 0.56 1.57 -16.37
N PHE A 5 1.52 1.18 -17.20
CA PHE A 5 2.47 0.12 -16.84
C PHE A 5 3.35 0.52 -15.65
N ALA A 6 3.75 1.79 -15.56
CA ALA A 6 4.42 2.32 -14.37
C ALA A 6 3.53 2.20 -13.12
N GLN A 7 2.25 2.55 -13.25
CA GLN A 7 1.28 2.40 -12.15
C GLN A 7 1.13 0.94 -11.70
N MET A 8 1.01 0.01 -12.66
CA MET A 8 0.95 -1.43 -12.38
C MET A 8 2.23 -1.90 -11.69
N GLY A 9 3.39 -1.44 -12.14
CA GLY A 9 4.68 -1.74 -11.52
C GLY A 9 4.77 -1.25 -10.08
N LEU A 10 4.31 -0.03 -9.80
CA LEU A 10 4.26 0.49 -8.42
C LEU A 10 3.33 -0.33 -7.53
N GLN A 11 2.15 -0.70 -8.02
CA GLN A 11 1.22 -1.53 -7.25
C GLN A 11 1.77 -2.93 -7.02
N LEU A 12 2.48 -3.51 -7.99
CA LEU A 12 3.18 -4.77 -7.82
C LEU A 12 4.28 -4.68 -6.75
N LEU A 13 5.09 -3.61 -6.78
CA LEU A 13 6.14 -3.38 -5.79
C LEU A 13 5.56 -3.19 -4.38
N LEU A 14 4.43 -2.47 -4.26
CA LEU A 14 3.71 -2.34 -3.01
C LEU A 14 3.26 -3.70 -2.47
N ILE A 15 2.63 -4.54 -3.30
CA ILE A 15 2.19 -5.88 -2.89
C ILE A 15 3.39 -6.75 -2.51
N ILE A 16 4.46 -6.72 -3.31
CA ILE A 16 5.69 -7.48 -3.06
C ILE A 16 6.35 -7.05 -1.74
N SER A 17 6.29 -5.77 -1.38
CA SER A 17 6.90 -5.27 -0.13
C SER A 17 6.35 -5.96 1.12
N PHE A 18 5.11 -6.46 1.10
CA PHE A 18 4.53 -7.20 2.24
C PHE A 18 5.21 -8.55 2.51
N PHE A 19 5.97 -9.10 1.57
CA PHE A 19 6.75 -10.32 1.75
C PHE A 19 8.13 -10.05 2.38
N PHE A 20 8.50 -8.79 2.56
CA PHE A 20 9.76 -8.39 3.18
C PHE A 20 9.54 -7.75 4.55
N ASN A 21 10.63 -7.64 5.30
CA ASN A 21 10.63 -7.03 6.62
C ASN A 21 10.37 -5.53 6.53
N ILE A 22 9.11 -5.13 6.71
CA ILE A 22 8.67 -3.73 6.65
C ILE A 22 8.33 -3.16 8.03
N MET A 23 8.17 -4.03 9.03
CA MET A 23 7.86 -3.66 10.40
C MET A 23 8.82 -4.36 11.37
N ASN A 24 8.94 -3.85 12.58
CA ASN A 24 9.57 -4.51 13.71
C ASN A 24 8.73 -4.40 14.98
N TYR A 25 8.96 -5.30 15.93
CA TYR A 25 8.39 -5.21 17.27
C TYR A 25 9.49 -5.35 18.31
N HIS A 26 9.23 -4.75 19.46
CA HIS A 26 10.16 -4.72 20.56
C HIS A 26 9.79 -5.78 21.59
N VAL A 27 10.76 -6.62 21.95
CA VAL A 27 10.70 -7.51 23.11
C VAL A 27 11.80 -7.08 24.07
N GLY A 28 11.45 -6.24 25.04
CA GLY A 28 12.45 -5.51 25.83
C GLY A 28 13.23 -4.55 24.91
N ASP A 29 14.56 -4.66 24.91
CA ASP A 29 15.46 -3.85 24.08
C ASP A 29 15.78 -4.47 22.71
N ILE A 30 15.16 -5.60 22.36
CA ILE A 30 15.43 -6.34 21.12
C ILE A 30 14.37 -5.99 20.07
N GLU A 31 14.82 -5.47 18.93
CA GLU A 31 14.02 -5.28 17.73
C GLU A 31 14.00 -6.56 16.89
N ILE A 32 12.80 -7.11 16.69
CA ILE A 32 12.60 -8.30 15.87
C ILE A 32 11.90 -7.85 14.57
N PRO A 33 12.61 -7.87 13.43
CA PRO A 33 12.03 -7.50 12.15
C PRO A 33 11.04 -8.58 11.70
N ILE A 34 9.92 -8.14 11.14
CA ILE A 34 8.88 -9.03 10.62
C ILE A 34 8.39 -8.56 9.26
N THR A 35 7.86 -9.50 8.51
CA THR A 35 7.24 -9.23 7.22
C THR A 35 5.93 -8.45 7.36
N GLY A 36 5.51 -7.78 6.29
CA GLY A 36 4.21 -7.12 6.24
C GLY A 36 3.03 -8.08 6.41
N PHE A 37 3.16 -9.32 5.93
CA PHE A 37 2.17 -10.37 6.17
C PHE A 37 2.11 -10.77 7.65
N GLU A 38 3.25 -11.01 8.29
CA GLU A 38 3.27 -11.32 9.72
C GLU A 38 2.68 -10.18 10.54
N ALA A 39 2.96 -8.92 10.15
CA ALA A 39 2.44 -7.73 10.82
C ALA A 39 0.90 -7.62 10.74
N ILE A 40 0.26 -8.21 9.74
CA ILE A 40 -1.21 -8.26 9.64
C ILE A 40 -1.80 -9.22 10.69
N PHE A 41 -1.15 -10.35 10.94
CA PHE A 41 -1.70 -11.43 11.77
C PHE A 41 -1.18 -11.46 13.20
N LYS A 42 -0.08 -10.76 13.51
CA LYS A 42 0.46 -10.67 14.87
C LYS A 42 -0.36 -9.72 15.74
N ASN A 43 -0.83 -10.22 16.88
CA ASN A 43 -1.60 -9.43 17.86
C ASN A 43 -0.75 -8.46 18.71
N GLU A 44 0.58 -8.50 18.58
CA GLU A 44 1.53 -7.70 19.38
C GLU A 44 1.65 -6.25 18.90
N TYR A 45 1.32 -6.02 17.63
CA TYR A 45 1.21 -4.72 17.01
C TYR A 45 -0.22 -4.28 17.28
N PHE A 46 -0.41 -3.20 18.03
CA PHE A 46 -1.72 -2.60 18.29
C PHE A 46 -2.73 -2.90 17.17
N VAL A 47 -3.85 -3.54 17.49
CA VAL A 47 -4.88 -4.05 16.54
C VAL A 47 -5.20 -3.07 15.39
N ILE A 48 -5.12 -1.77 15.67
CA ILE A 48 -5.31 -0.66 14.73
C ILE A 48 -4.27 -0.66 13.59
N GLY A 49 -2.99 -0.92 13.87
CA GLY A 49 -1.93 -0.94 12.87
C GLY A 49 -2.09 -2.06 11.84
N ASN A 50 -2.49 -3.24 12.30
CA ASN A 50 -2.78 -4.39 11.44
C ASN A 50 -3.90 -4.06 10.45
N ILE A 51 -4.95 -3.38 10.93
CA ILE A 51 -6.07 -2.95 10.09
C ILE A 51 -5.59 -2.00 8.98
N PHE A 52 -4.71 -1.05 9.30
CA PHE A 52 -4.15 -0.15 8.28
C PHE A 52 -3.32 -0.90 7.24
N LEU A 53 -2.50 -1.86 7.65
CA LEU A 53 -1.72 -2.70 6.73
C LEU A 53 -2.61 -3.53 5.81
N VAL A 54 -3.70 -4.10 6.34
CA VAL A 54 -4.71 -4.83 5.54
C VAL A 54 -5.35 -3.91 4.50
N ILE A 55 -5.75 -2.70 4.91
CA ILE A 55 -6.34 -1.73 3.97
C ILE A 55 -5.35 -1.39 2.86
N ILE A 56 -4.07 -1.13 3.20
CA ILE A 56 -3.03 -0.85 2.20
C ILE A 56 -2.88 -2.00 1.22
N LEU A 57 -2.82 -3.25 1.70
CA LEU A 57 -2.68 -4.42 0.84
C LEU A 57 -3.90 -4.60 -0.08
N LEU A 58 -5.12 -4.56 0.47
CA LEU A 58 -6.35 -4.76 -0.28
C LEU A 58 -6.56 -3.67 -1.35
N VAL A 59 -6.29 -2.41 -1.00
CA VAL A 59 -6.37 -1.32 -1.98
C VAL A 59 -5.30 -1.48 -3.07
N SER A 60 -4.08 -1.90 -2.73
CA SER A 60 -3.03 -2.14 -3.73
C SER A 60 -3.44 -3.22 -4.74
N VAL A 61 -4.00 -4.33 -4.24
CA VAL A 61 -4.52 -5.42 -5.07
C VAL A 61 -5.68 -4.94 -5.94
N PHE A 62 -6.65 -4.23 -5.36
CA PHE A 62 -7.76 -3.67 -6.11
C PHE A 62 -7.28 -2.69 -7.20
N HIS A 63 -6.32 -1.82 -6.89
CA HIS A 63 -5.75 -0.88 -7.85
C HIS A 63 -5.03 -1.62 -8.98
N LEU A 64 -4.22 -2.63 -8.67
CA LEU A 64 -3.57 -3.44 -9.71
C LEU A 64 -4.59 -4.08 -10.66
N ILE A 65 -5.66 -4.67 -10.12
CA ILE A 65 -6.75 -5.25 -10.92
C ILE A 65 -7.42 -4.18 -11.78
N ALA A 66 -7.70 -2.99 -11.23
CA ALA A 66 -8.32 -1.90 -11.97
C ALA A 66 -7.45 -1.43 -13.14
N GLU A 67 -6.13 -1.35 -12.98
CA GLU A 67 -5.22 -1.00 -14.09
C GLU A 67 -5.15 -2.11 -15.16
N ILE A 68 -5.19 -3.39 -14.76
CA ILE A 68 -5.29 -4.51 -15.72
C ILE A 68 -6.61 -4.42 -16.52
N ILE A 69 -7.71 -4.10 -15.85
CA ILE A 69 -9.02 -3.87 -16.49
C ILE A 69 -8.94 -2.65 -17.42
N ALA A 70 -8.24 -1.58 -17.05
CA ALA A 70 -8.09 -0.40 -17.90
C ALA A 70 -7.43 -0.71 -19.25
N VAL A 71 -6.50 -1.68 -19.27
CA VAL A 71 -5.81 -2.11 -20.50
C VAL A 71 -6.72 -2.97 -21.40
N THR A 72 -7.60 -3.78 -20.81
CA THR A 72 -8.39 -4.78 -21.56
C THR A 72 -9.85 -4.39 -21.80
N LYS A 73 -10.45 -3.60 -20.91
CA LYS A 73 -11.89 -3.26 -20.85
C LYS A 73 -12.11 -1.83 -20.35
N LEU A 74 -11.78 -0.84 -21.18
CA LEU A 74 -11.82 0.59 -20.83
C LEU A 74 -13.19 1.09 -20.33
N GLU A 75 -14.30 0.60 -20.88
CA GLU A 75 -15.64 1.01 -20.44
C GLU A 75 -15.97 0.56 -19.01
N LEU A 76 -15.51 -0.63 -18.62
CA LEU A 76 -15.65 -1.12 -17.25
C LEU A 76 -14.78 -0.29 -16.30
N TYR A 77 -13.55 0.04 -16.72
CA TYR A 77 -12.66 0.88 -15.94
C TYR A 77 -13.28 2.26 -15.62
N LYS A 78 -13.90 2.92 -16.60
CA LYS A 78 -14.57 4.22 -16.38
C LYS A 78 -15.66 4.17 -15.30
N LYS A 79 -16.34 3.02 -15.14
CA LYS A 79 -17.33 2.83 -14.07
C LYS A 79 -16.69 2.67 -12.69
N LEU A 80 -15.48 2.10 -12.65
CA LEU A 80 -14.73 1.84 -11.42
C LEU A 80 -13.84 3.03 -11.00
N GLU A 81 -13.57 3.97 -11.90
CA GLU A 81 -12.63 5.08 -11.71
C GLU A 81 -12.90 5.87 -10.43
N THR A 82 -14.16 6.27 -10.20
CA THR A 82 -14.55 7.01 -8.99
C THR A 82 -14.28 6.22 -7.71
N THR A 83 -14.63 4.94 -7.69
CA THR A 83 -14.38 4.04 -6.56
C THR A 83 -12.88 3.81 -6.34
N LEU A 84 -12.12 3.66 -7.43
CA LEU A 84 -10.68 3.54 -7.38
C LEU A 84 -10.02 4.77 -6.76
N MET A 85 -10.41 5.97 -7.18
CA MET A 85 -9.88 7.22 -6.62
C MET A 85 -10.19 7.36 -5.12
N MET A 86 -11.39 6.94 -4.69
CA MET A 86 -11.75 6.90 -3.28
C MET A 86 -10.82 5.98 -2.48
N PHE A 87 -10.56 4.78 -2.99
CA PHE A 87 -9.66 3.83 -2.34
C PHE A 87 -8.21 4.28 -2.33
N ILE A 88 -7.71 4.88 -3.40
CA ILE A 88 -6.35 5.45 -3.44
C ILE A 88 -6.19 6.53 -2.36
N ASN A 89 -7.18 7.41 -2.20
CA ASN A 89 -7.15 8.42 -1.15
C ASN A 89 -7.21 7.80 0.25
N LEU A 90 -8.00 6.73 0.44
CA LEU A 90 -8.03 5.97 1.68
C LEU A 90 -6.66 5.34 1.98
N GLN A 91 -6.00 4.75 0.98
CA GLN A 91 -4.67 4.17 1.11
C GLN A 91 -3.60 5.22 1.44
N LEU A 92 -3.70 6.42 0.86
CA LEU A 92 -2.86 7.56 1.20
C LEU A 92 -3.04 7.95 2.67
N LEU A 93 -4.29 8.07 3.12
CA LEU A 93 -4.62 8.39 4.50
C LEU A 93 -4.05 7.33 5.45
N THR A 94 -4.29 6.05 5.19
CA THR A 94 -3.77 4.97 6.04
C THR A 94 -2.24 4.91 6.02
N GLY A 95 -1.61 5.13 4.86
CA GLY A 95 -0.14 5.24 4.76
C GLY A 95 0.42 6.36 5.62
N MET A 96 -0.23 7.53 5.65
CA MET A 96 0.15 8.63 6.54
C MET A 96 -0.04 8.27 8.02
N LEU A 97 -1.13 7.58 8.37
CA LEU A 97 -1.38 7.12 9.74
C LEU A 97 -0.31 6.10 10.18
N VAL A 98 0.07 5.16 9.32
CA VAL A 98 1.16 4.21 9.60
C VAL A 98 2.47 4.96 9.81
N ALA A 99 2.83 5.89 8.92
CA ALA A 99 4.07 6.68 9.06
C ALA A 99 4.09 7.51 10.36
N THR A 100 2.94 8.07 10.76
CA THR A 100 2.85 8.96 11.92
C THR A 100 2.80 8.20 13.24
N PHE A 101 1.94 7.18 13.33
CA PHE A 101 1.67 6.46 14.58
C PHE A 101 2.53 5.21 14.77
N LEU A 102 3.02 4.63 13.68
CA LEU A 102 3.82 3.41 13.70
C LEU A 102 5.24 3.64 13.19
N GLY A 103 5.67 4.91 13.08
CA GLY A 103 6.98 5.28 12.55
C GLY A 103 8.16 4.63 13.27
N THR A 104 8.07 4.45 14.59
CA THR A 104 9.10 3.77 15.39
C THR A 104 9.17 2.27 15.16
N TYR A 105 8.12 1.68 14.60
CA TYR A 105 8.03 0.26 14.26
C TYR A 105 8.28 0.01 12.78
N LEU A 106 8.52 1.06 11.98
CA LEU A 106 8.79 0.92 10.55
C LEU A 106 10.27 0.63 10.32
N GLU A 107 10.52 -0.45 9.58
CA GLU A 107 11.82 -0.70 8.98
C GLU A 107 12.06 0.21 7.78
N LEU A 108 13.30 0.27 7.28
CA LEU A 108 13.64 1.05 6.08
C LEU A 108 12.74 0.70 4.89
N LEU A 109 12.42 -0.58 4.69
CA LEU A 109 11.51 -1.02 3.64
C LEU A 109 10.06 -0.59 3.89
N GLY A 110 9.64 -0.47 5.15
CA GLY A 110 8.35 0.10 5.52
C GLY A 110 8.25 1.58 5.15
N ILE A 111 9.31 2.35 5.39
CA ILE A 111 9.38 3.76 4.95
C ILE A 111 9.30 3.84 3.42
N LEU A 112 10.01 2.95 2.70
CA LEU A 112 9.95 2.88 1.25
C LEU A 112 8.56 2.50 0.74
N MET A 113 7.83 1.60 1.43
CA MET A 113 6.43 1.28 1.12
C MET A 113 5.55 2.53 1.21
N ILE A 114 5.70 3.37 2.25
CA ILE A 114 4.98 4.64 2.33
C ILE A 114 5.33 5.56 1.16
N GLY A 115 6.62 5.65 0.80
CA GLY A 115 7.07 6.39 -0.38
C GLY A 115 6.42 5.91 -1.68
N LEU A 116 6.28 4.59 -1.85
CA LEU A 116 5.60 3.98 -3.00
C LEU A 116 4.11 4.31 -3.02
N ILE A 117 3.42 4.33 -1.88
CA ILE A 117 2.00 4.75 -1.79
C ILE A 117 1.85 6.19 -2.29
N VAL A 118 2.69 7.10 -1.79
CA VAL A 118 2.66 8.52 -2.17
C VAL A 118 2.98 8.69 -3.66
N ALA A 119 4.01 8.01 -4.16
CA ALA A 119 4.39 8.07 -5.57
C ALA A 119 3.26 7.53 -6.48
N SER A 120 2.65 6.41 -6.10
CA SER A 120 1.53 5.81 -6.82
C SER A 120 0.34 6.77 -6.90
N ALA A 121 -0.06 7.34 -5.78
CA ALA A 121 -1.16 8.30 -5.77
C ALA A 121 -0.83 9.58 -6.56
N TYR A 122 0.40 10.10 -6.46
CA TYR A 122 0.86 11.26 -7.23
C TYR A 122 0.76 11.00 -8.74
N LEU A 123 1.25 9.86 -9.23
CA LEU A 123 1.16 9.52 -10.65
C LEU A 123 -0.29 9.45 -11.11
N LYS A 124 -1.16 8.82 -10.31
CA LYS A 124 -2.59 8.74 -10.62
C LYS A 124 -3.23 10.13 -10.75
N HIS A 125 -3.02 10.98 -9.75
CA HIS A 125 -3.59 12.33 -9.71
C HIS A 125 -3.05 13.23 -10.82
N LYS A 126 -1.73 13.18 -11.09
CA LYS A 126 -1.08 14.02 -12.09
C LYS A 126 -1.47 13.64 -13.52
N PHE A 127 -1.49 12.33 -13.82
CA PHE A 127 -1.69 11.85 -15.18
C PHE A 127 -3.14 11.45 -15.47
N LYS A 128 -4.04 11.54 -14.48
CA LYS A 128 -5.46 11.18 -14.59
C LYS A 128 -5.65 9.82 -15.27
N LEU A 129 -4.82 8.87 -14.86
CA LEU A 129 -4.84 7.50 -15.38
C LEU A 129 -6.09 6.81 -14.91
#